data_AF-A0A537VM68-F1
#
_entry.id   AF-A0A537VM68-F1
#
_cell.length_a   1.000
_cell.length_b   1.000
_cell.length_c   1.000
_cell.angle_alpha   90.00
_cell.angle_beta   90.00
_cell.angle_gamma   90.00
#
_symmetry.space_group_name_H-M   'P 1'
#
loop_
_entity.id
_entity.type
_entity.pdbx_description
1 polymer ?
#
loop_
_entity_poly.entity_id
_entity_poly.type
_entity_poly.pdbx_seq_one_letter_code
_entity_poly.pdbx_strand_id
1 'polypeptide(L)'
;ARRPPRVLEALGGSATADGGAGLARALGVRFLDAEGGDLPDGGGALERLARIDTSRLDPRVHEAPLIACYDVANPLLGPDGAARVFGPQKGASNEQVETLERGLTRLAERIAGDLGADVAGMPGAGAAGGTGAMLAALGADLRPGAEVVLEALGFAGRLADAELVITGEGKLDRQSLGGKATVAVARACAERLVACAAIVGESELPPGEGGFVAVRSLVEHFGDRVTALSRAEVGLRAVASALVRALAGTGARP
;
A
#
# COMPACT_ATOMS: atom_id res chain seq x y z
N ALA A 1 -28.83 -18.53 -4.40
CA ALA A 1 -27.37 -18.61 -4.68
C ALA A 1 -26.63 -17.81 -3.61
N ARG A 2 -25.52 -18.32 -3.06
CA ARG A 2 -24.66 -17.52 -2.16
C ARG A 2 -24.06 -16.37 -2.97
N ARG A 3 -24.10 -15.14 -2.42
CA ARG A 3 -23.40 -14.00 -3.02
C ARG A 3 -21.91 -14.36 -3.09
N PRO A 4 -21.22 -14.14 -4.22
CA PRO A 4 -19.80 -14.46 -4.34
C PRO A 4 -19.02 -13.70 -3.26
N PRO A 5 -18.01 -14.34 -2.63
CA PRO A 5 -17.21 -13.70 -1.60
C PRO A 5 -16.42 -12.53 -2.20
N ARG A 6 -16.26 -11.45 -1.44
CA ARG A 6 -15.35 -10.36 -1.78
C ARG A 6 -13.90 -10.86 -1.66
N VAL A 7 -13.06 -10.53 -2.63
CA VAL A 7 -11.63 -10.85 -2.63
C VAL A 7 -10.84 -9.59 -2.25
N LEU A 8 -9.92 -9.74 -1.30
CA LEU A 8 -8.96 -8.70 -0.93
C LEU A 8 -7.57 -9.18 -1.34
N GLU A 9 -6.94 -8.45 -2.26
CA GLU A 9 -5.58 -8.74 -2.73
C GLU A 9 -4.62 -7.72 -2.13
N ALA A 10 -3.63 -8.17 -1.35
CA ALA A 10 -2.68 -7.28 -0.69
C ALA A 10 -1.40 -7.12 -1.52
N LEU A 11 -1.15 -5.91 -2.04
CA LEU A 11 -0.02 -5.61 -2.91
C LEU A 11 1.21 -5.14 -2.12
N GLY A 12 1.83 -6.07 -1.39
CA GLY A 12 3.01 -5.81 -0.56
C GLY A 12 4.12 -6.85 -0.74
N GLY A 13 5.38 -6.47 -0.49
CA GLY A 13 6.51 -7.42 -0.42
C GLY A 13 6.84 -8.17 -1.71
N SER A 14 6.39 -7.68 -2.87
CA SER A 14 6.60 -8.35 -4.17
C SER A 14 8.08 -8.44 -4.55
N ALA A 15 8.50 -9.56 -5.14
CA ALA A 15 9.78 -9.67 -5.85
C ALA A 15 9.66 -9.33 -7.35
N THR A 16 8.43 -9.25 -7.89
CA THR A 16 8.15 -9.09 -9.31
C THR A 16 8.20 -7.63 -9.76
N ALA A 17 8.54 -7.43 -11.03
CA ALA A 17 8.45 -6.15 -11.74
C ALA A 17 7.98 -6.42 -13.17
N ASP A 18 6.83 -7.05 -13.32
CA ASP A 18 6.27 -7.52 -14.60
C ASP A 18 4.93 -6.87 -14.93
N GLY A 19 4.55 -5.80 -14.23
CA GLY A 19 3.28 -5.12 -14.44
C GLY A 19 2.06 -5.98 -14.15
N GLY A 20 2.20 -7.06 -13.36
CA GLY A 20 1.13 -8.03 -13.10
C GLY A 20 0.84 -8.96 -14.27
N ALA A 21 1.71 -9.02 -15.29
CA ALA A 21 1.50 -9.86 -16.47
C ALA A 21 1.41 -11.35 -16.11
N GLY A 22 2.26 -11.86 -15.21
CA GLY A 22 2.20 -13.25 -14.76
C GLY A 22 0.88 -13.58 -14.06
N LEU A 23 0.38 -12.69 -13.20
CA LEU A 23 -0.91 -12.84 -12.54
C LEU A 23 -2.06 -12.86 -13.57
N ALA A 24 -2.08 -11.88 -14.48
CA ALA A 24 -3.12 -11.79 -15.49
C ALA A 24 -3.09 -12.99 -16.46
N ARG A 25 -1.91 -13.52 -16.80
CA ARG A 25 -1.76 -14.76 -17.57
C ARG A 25 -2.42 -15.95 -16.88
N ALA A 26 -2.22 -16.09 -15.57
CA ALA A 26 -2.86 -17.15 -14.80
C ALA A 26 -4.40 -17.04 -14.79
N LEU A 27 -4.94 -15.83 -14.98
CA LEU A 27 -6.37 -15.58 -15.14
C LEU A 27 -6.88 -15.73 -16.60
N GLY A 28 -5.99 -16.00 -17.55
CA GLY A 28 -6.34 -16.23 -18.96
C GLY A 28 -6.06 -15.06 -19.91
N VAL A 29 -5.45 -13.97 -19.44
CA VAL A 29 -5.01 -12.87 -20.31
C VAL A 29 -3.78 -13.28 -21.11
N ARG A 30 -3.72 -12.91 -22.39
CA ARG A 30 -2.52 -13.10 -23.22
C ARG A 30 -1.84 -11.78 -23.53
N PHE A 31 -0.52 -11.80 -23.55
CA PHE A 31 0.35 -10.67 -23.84
C PHE A 31 1.11 -11.00 -25.10
N LEU A 32 0.76 -10.37 -26.22
CA LEU A 32 1.19 -10.75 -27.55
C LEU A 32 2.22 -9.78 -28.11
N ASP A 33 3.21 -10.30 -28.83
CA ASP A 33 4.11 -9.51 -29.68
C ASP A 33 3.45 -9.13 -31.02
N ALA A 34 4.20 -8.45 -31.89
CA ALA A 34 3.71 -7.94 -33.17
C ALA A 34 3.35 -9.07 -34.16
N GLU A 35 3.96 -10.23 -33.99
CA GLU A 35 3.74 -11.44 -34.77
C GLU A 35 2.57 -12.28 -34.23
N GLY A 36 1.99 -11.89 -33.08
CA GLY A 36 0.87 -12.58 -32.43
C GLY A 36 1.28 -13.75 -31.53
N GLY A 37 2.58 -13.90 -31.26
CA GLY A 37 3.13 -14.87 -30.32
C GLY A 37 3.02 -14.39 -28.87
N ASP A 38 2.95 -15.32 -27.92
CA ASP A 38 2.96 -14.98 -26.50
C ASP A 38 4.36 -14.49 -26.07
N LEU A 39 4.39 -13.37 -25.36
CA LEU A 39 5.61 -12.87 -24.75
C LEU A 39 6.11 -13.83 -23.65
N PRO A 40 7.44 -13.94 -23.45
CA PRO A 40 7.99 -14.63 -22.28
C PRO A 40 7.68 -13.90 -20.97
N ASP A 41 8.03 -14.54 -19.86
CA ASP A 41 7.87 -13.98 -18.51
C ASP A 41 8.84 -12.84 -18.22
N GLY A 42 8.47 -12.02 -17.21
CA GLY A 42 9.25 -10.90 -16.71
C GLY A 42 8.98 -9.56 -17.41
N GLY A 43 9.22 -8.46 -16.69
CA GLY A 43 8.89 -7.12 -17.17
C GLY A 43 9.70 -6.62 -18.37
N GLY A 44 10.93 -7.13 -18.56
CA GLY A 44 11.75 -6.76 -19.71
C GLY A 44 11.13 -7.20 -21.05
N ALA A 45 10.29 -8.25 -21.05
CA ALA A 45 9.59 -8.68 -22.26
C ALA A 45 8.52 -7.69 -22.71
N LEU A 46 7.98 -6.88 -21.80
CA LEU A 46 6.86 -5.97 -22.06
C LEU A 46 7.21 -4.86 -23.06
N GLU A 47 8.49 -4.54 -23.27
CA GLU A 47 8.91 -3.59 -24.32
C GLU A 47 8.40 -4.02 -25.71
N ARG A 48 8.25 -5.33 -25.94
CA ARG A 48 7.75 -5.90 -27.21
C ARG A 48 6.24 -6.11 -27.25
N LEU A 49 5.51 -5.74 -26.20
CA LEU A 49 4.06 -5.97 -26.12
C LEU A 49 3.34 -5.20 -27.22
N ALA A 50 2.67 -5.89 -28.13
CA ALA A 50 1.88 -5.28 -29.20
C ALA A 50 0.38 -5.26 -28.87
N ARG A 51 -0.11 -6.29 -28.18
CA ARG A 51 -1.53 -6.44 -27.87
C ARG A 51 -1.78 -7.20 -26.57
N ILE A 52 -2.77 -6.77 -25.80
CA ILE A 52 -3.35 -7.53 -24.69
C ILE A 52 -4.66 -8.18 -25.17
N ASP A 53 -4.82 -9.48 -24.92
CA ASP A 53 -6.00 -10.25 -25.31
C ASP A 53 -6.68 -10.85 -24.08
N THR A 54 -7.91 -10.41 -23.81
CA THR A 54 -8.74 -10.87 -22.69
C THR A 54 -9.82 -11.87 -23.12
N SER A 55 -9.82 -12.34 -24.37
CA SER A 55 -10.84 -13.28 -24.88
C SER A 55 -10.93 -14.61 -24.12
N ARG A 56 -9.87 -14.97 -23.37
CA ARG A 56 -9.80 -16.17 -22.53
C ARG A 56 -9.78 -15.85 -21.03
N LEU A 57 -10.01 -14.60 -20.65
CA LEU A 57 -10.10 -14.20 -19.24
C LEU A 57 -11.21 -15.01 -18.56
N ASP A 58 -10.90 -15.57 -17.39
CA ASP A 58 -11.88 -16.30 -16.61
C ASP A 58 -13.02 -15.36 -16.18
N PRO A 59 -14.28 -15.63 -16.60
CA PRO A 59 -15.40 -14.72 -16.32
C PRO A 59 -15.67 -14.53 -14.83
N ARG A 60 -15.21 -15.45 -13.97
CA ARG A 60 -15.37 -15.36 -12.51
C ARG A 60 -14.62 -14.18 -11.91
N VAL A 61 -13.63 -13.62 -12.62
CA VAL A 61 -12.95 -12.38 -12.23
C VAL A 61 -13.93 -11.22 -12.05
N HIS A 62 -15.04 -11.21 -12.80
CA HIS A 62 -16.07 -10.17 -12.72
C HIS A 62 -17.26 -10.54 -11.83
N GLU A 63 -17.33 -11.78 -11.33
CA GLU A 63 -18.43 -12.22 -10.46
C GLU A 63 -18.25 -11.72 -9.02
N ALA A 64 -17.00 -11.61 -8.54
CA ALA A 64 -16.67 -11.19 -7.19
C ALA A 64 -16.08 -9.77 -7.17
N PRO A 65 -16.49 -8.90 -6.22
CA PRO A 65 -15.79 -7.64 -6.00
C PRO A 65 -14.34 -7.92 -5.59
N LEU A 66 -13.39 -7.42 -6.37
CA LEU A 66 -11.97 -7.49 -6.10
C LEU A 66 -11.49 -6.13 -5.63
N ILE A 67 -10.93 -6.08 -4.43
CA ILE A 67 -10.26 -4.90 -3.89
C ILE A 67 -8.77 -5.20 -3.86
N ALA A 68 -7.99 -4.39 -4.56
CA ALA A 68 -6.53 -4.45 -4.56
C ALA A 68 -6.00 -3.39 -3.59
N CYS A 69 -5.47 -3.87 -2.46
CA CYS A 69 -4.99 -3.06 -1.36
C CYS A 69 -3.54 -2.63 -1.60
N TYR A 70 -3.26 -1.33 -1.55
CA TYR A 70 -1.90 -0.79 -1.61
C TYR A 70 -1.55 -0.03 -0.33
N ASP A 71 -0.27 -0.10 0.06
CA ASP A 71 0.27 0.70 1.18
C ASP A 71 1.07 1.92 0.70
N VAL A 72 1.32 2.00 -0.60
CA VAL A 72 2.05 3.08 -1.26
C VAL A 72 1.28 3.57 -2.47
N ALA A 73 1.11 4.89 -2.58
CA ALA A 73 0.29 5.51 -3.62
C ALA A 73 1.06 5.78 -4.93
N ASN A 74 2.27 5.22 -5.08
CA ASN A 74 3.11 5.42 -6.24
C ASN A 74 2.37 5.10 -7.57
N PRO A 75 2.46 5.97 -8.59
CA PRO A 75 1.91 5.70 -9.90
C PRO A 75 2.67 4.55 -10.59
N LEU A 76 2.19 4.12 -11.76
CA LEU A 76 2.87 3.09 -12.53
C LEU A 76 4.23 3.58 -13.07
N LEU A 77 4.26 4.83 -13.56
CA LEU A 77 5.36 5.40 -14.35
C LEU A 77 5.90 6.69 -13.73
N GLY A 78 7.06 7.14 -14.24
CA GLY A 78 7.67 8.41 -13.88
C GLY A 78 8.65 8.30 -12.71
N PRO A 79 9.16 9.44 -12.21
CA PRO A 79 10.19 9.47 -11.15
C PRO A 79 9.78 8.71 -9.88
N ASP A 80 8.51 8.80 -9.52
CA ASP A 80 7.91 8.09 -8.40
C ASP A 80 7.25 6.75 -8.81
N GLY A 81 7.51 6.28 -10.03
CA GLY A 81 6.91 5.08 -10.62
C GLY A 81 7.48 3.76 -10.09
N ALA A 82 6.83 2.66 -10.48
CA ALA A 82 7.11 1.34 -9.93
C ALA A 82 8.56 0.87 -10.15
N ALA A 83 9.07 1.04 -11.37
CA ALA A 83 10.41 0.59 -11.73
C ALA A 83 11.49 1.41 -11.02
N ARG A 84 11.37 2.73 -11.02
CA ARG A 84 12.38 3.65 -10.46
C ARG A 84 12.46 3.58 -8.94
N VAL A 85 11.30 3.51 -8.26
CA VAL A 85 11.25 3.50 -6.79
C VAL A 85 11.53 2.11 -6.21
N PHE A 86 10.95 1.06 -6.80
CA PHE A 86 10.98 -0.28 -6.19
C PHE A 86 11.87 -1.29 -6.92
N GLY A 87 12.33 -1.01 -8.14
CA GLY A 87 13.25 -1.87 -8.88
C GLY A 87 14.58 -2.13 -8.15
N PRO A 88 15.29 -1.09 -7.66
CA PRO A 88 16.60 -1.28 -7.03
C PRO A 88 16.59 -2.23 -5.82
N GLN A 89 15.60 -2.11 -4.93
CA GLN A 89 15.48 -3.02 -3.78
C GLN A 89 15.09 -4.46 -4.16
N LYS A 90 14.57 -4.68 -5.37
CA LYS A 90 14.31 -6.01 -5.95
C LYS A 90 15.53 -6.56 -6.71
N GLY A 91 16.65 -5.84 -6.72
CA GLY A 91 17.90 -6.25 -7.36
C GLY A 91 18.08 -5.75 -8.80
N ALA A 92 17.23 -4.84 -9.30
CA ALA A 92 17.41 -4.27 -10.63
C ALA A 92 18.59 -3.28 -10.66
N SER A 93 19.48 -3.44 -11.65
CA SER A 93 20.50 -2.44 -11.98
C SER A 93 19.84 -1.18 -12.58
N ASN A 94 20.57 -0.06 -12.63
CA ASN A 94 20.07 1.17 -13.25
C ASN A 94 19.64 0.95 -14.71
N GLU A 95 20.37 0.15 -15.47
CA GLU A 95 20.00 -0.21 -16.85
C GLU A 95 18.71 -1.05 -16.90
N GLN A 96 18.57 -2.02 -15.99
CA GLN A 96 17.35 -2.82 -15.88
C GLN A 96 16.16 -1.96 -15.45
N VAL A 97 16.34 -0.97 -14.59
CA VAL A 97 15.29 -0.01 -14.22
C VAL A 97 14.76 0.73 -15.45
N GLU A 98 15.63 1.22 -16.34
CA GLU A 98 15.18 1.88 -17.56
C GLU A 98 14.45 0.93 -18.53
N THR A 99 14.90 -0.33 -18.62
CA THR A 99 14.22 -1.37 -19.40
C THR A 99 12.83 -1.69 -18.83
N LEU A 100 12.74 -1.80 -17.51
CA LEU A 100 11.46 -2.00 -16.82
C LEU A 100 10.53 -0.80 -17.02
N GLU A 101 11.04 0.43 -16.94
CA GLU A 101 10.25 1.64 -17.16
C GLU A 101 9.67 1.68 -18.59
N ARG A 102 10.46 1.36 -19.61
CA ARG A 102 9.97 1.27 -21.00
C ARG A 102 8.93 0.17 -21.16
N GLY A 103 9.16 -1.00 -20.54
CA GLY A 103 8.20 -2.09 -20.53
C GLY A 103 6.87 -1.72 -19.89
N LEU A 104 6.90 -1.05 -18.73
CA LEU A 104 5.69 -0.57 -18.05
C LEU A 104 5.00 0.56 -18.82
N THR A 105 5.76 1.44 -19.47
CA THR A 105 5.20 2.49 -20.35
C THR A 105 4.42 1.85 -21.48
N ARG A 106 5.03 0.85 -22.14
CA ARG A 106 4.38 0.10 -23.20
C ARG A 106 3.14 -0.65 -22.70
N LEU A 107 3.22 -1.26 -21.52
CA LEU A 107 2.07 -1.90 -20.88
C LEU A 107 0.92 -0.91 -20.66
N ALA A 108 1.20 0.28 -20.12
CA ALA A 108 0.19 1.32 -19.90
C ALA A 108 -0.50 1.73 -21.20
N GLU A 109 0.26 1.95 -22.28
CA GLU A 109 -0.28 2.25 -23.60
C GLU A 109 -1.21 1.15 -24.12
N ARG A 110 -0.84 -0.12 -23.90
CA ARG A 110 -1.65 -1.26 -24.33
C ARG A 110 -2.86 -1.49 -23.44
N ILE A 111 -2.78 -1.23 -22.14
CA ILE A 111 -3.95 -1.22 -21.26
C ILE A 111 -4.96 -0.16 -21.74
N ALA A 112 -4.50 1.06 -22.01
CA ALA A 112 -5.38 2.12 -22.50
C ALA A 112 -5.97 1.79 -23.88
N GLY A 113 -5.16 1.26 -24.80
CA GLY A 113 -5.58 0.94 -26.17
C GLY A 113 -6.47 -0.29 -26.29
N ASP A 114 -6.14 -1.38 -25.61
CA ASP A 114 -6.79 -2.69 -25.78
C ASP A 114 -7.90 -2.94 -24.74
N LEU A 115 -7.76 -2.40 -23.52
CA LEU A 115 -8.73 -2.58 -22.43
C LEU A 115 -9.57 -1.32 -22.18
N GLY A 116 -9.19 -0.17 -22.74
CA GLY A 116 -9.92 1.09 -22.56
C GLY A 116 -9.78 1.70 -21.17
N ALA A 117 -8.74 1.35 -20.41
CA ALA A 117 -8.52 1.81 -19.05
C ALA A 117 -7.29 2.72 -18.95
N ASP A 118 -7.44 3.93 -18.40
CA ASP A 118 -6.31 4.80 -18.07
C ASP A 118 -5.93 4.64 -16.61
N VAL A 119 -4.91 3.80 -16.37
CA VAL A 119 -4.50 3.38 -15.02
C VAL A 119 -3.14 3.91 -14.60
N ALA A 120 -2.37 4.51 -15.52
CA ALA A 120 -0.94 4.78 -15.29
C ALA A 120 -0.70 5.77 -14.13
N GLY A 121 -1.58 6.78 -14.03
CA GLY A 121 -1.54 7.81 -12.99
C GLY A 121 -2.36 7.49 -11.74
N MET A 122 -3.05 6.35 -11.68
CA MET A 122 -3.88 6.02 -10.52
C MET A 122 -3.00 5.80 -9.27
N PRO A 123 -3.42 6.31 -8.09
CA PRO A 123 -2.76 5.98 -6.84
C PRO A 123 -2.70 4.47 -6.62
N GLY A 124 -1.49 3.97 -6.34
CA GLY A 124 -1.26 2.54 -6.13
C GLY A 124 -1.14 1.71 -7.40
N ALA A 125 -1.21 2.32 -8.60
CA ALA A 125 -0.99 1.60 -9.86
C ALA A 125 0.39 0.95 -9.93
N GLY A 126 1.41 1.57 -9.33
CA GLY A 126 2.76 1.02 -9.26
C GLY A 126 2.96 -0.05 -8.18
N ALA A 127 1.97 -0.30 -7.32
CA ALA A 127 2.07 -1.28 -6.25
C ALA A 127 2.37 -2.68 -6.81
N ALA A 128 3.19 -3.43 -6.07
CA ALA A 128 3.68 -4.75 -6.45
C ALA A 128 4.25 -4.83 -7.89
N GLY A 129 5.06 -3.83 -8.28
CA GLY A 129 5.73 -3.84 -9.59
C GLY A 129 4.80 -3.59 -10.77
N GLY A 130 3.71 -2.84 -10.56
CA GLY A 130 2.70 -2.53 -11.58
C GLY A 130 1.51 -3.50 -11.60
N THR A 131 1.45 -4.45 -10.67
CA THR A 131 0.29 -5.36 -10.54
C THR A 131 -0.98 -4.58 -10.20
N GLY A 132 -0.88 -3.48 -9.43
CA GLY A 132 -2.01 -2.60 -9.16
C GLY A 132 -2.67 -2.07 -10.43
N ALA A 133 -1.88 -1.59 -11.39
CA ALA A 133 -2.37 -1.11 -12.68
C ALA A 133 -3.13 -2.19 -13.46
N MET A 134 -2.60 -3.42 -13.52
CA MET A 134 -3.24 -4.54 -14.20
C MET A 134 -4.54 -4.96 -13.53
N LEU A 135 -4.56 -5.08 -12.21
CA LEU A 135 -5.79 -5.41 -11.48
C LEU A 135 -6.86 -4.32 -11.66
N ALA A 136 -6.48 -3.04 -11.61
CA ALA A 136 -7.39 -1.93 -11.91
C ALA A 136 -7.96 -2.02 -13.32
N ALA A 137 -7.12 -2.33 -14.31
CA ALA A 137 -7.53 -2.52 -15.70
C ALA A 137 -8.49 -3.70 -15.88
N LEU A 138 -8.40 -4.72 -15.03
CA LEU A 138 -9.32 -5.86 -14.98
C LEU A 138 -10.57 -5.61 -14.11
N GLY A 139 -10.74 -4.38 -13.60
CA GLY A 139 -11.92 -3.96 -12.85
C GLY A 139 -11.81 -4.07 -11.33
N ALA A 140 -10.60 -4.26 -10.78
CA ALA A 140 -10.39 -4.19 -9.34
C ALA A 140 -10.50 -2.75 -8.83
N ASP A 141 -11.02 -2.60 -7.62
CA ASP A 141 -11.02 -1.34 -6.89
C ASP A 141 -9.68 -1.18 -6.15
N LEU A 142 -8.87 -0.19 -6.54
CA LEU A 142 -7.61 0.11 -5.87
C LEU A 142 -7.86 0.97 -4.64
N ARG A 143 -7.52 0.43 -3.46
CA ARG A 143 -7.79 1.12 -2.19
C ARG A 143 -6.58 1.10 -1.25
N PRO A 144 -6.40 2.14 -0.41
CA PRO A 144 -5.42 2.09 0.67
C PRO A 144 -5.71 0.92 1.61
N GLY A 145 -4.72 0.05 1.84
CA GLY A 145 -4.89 -1.18 2.62
C GLY A 145 -5.34 -0.92 4.05
N ALA A 146 -4.78 0.12 4.68
CA ALA A 146 -5.16 0.53 6.03
C ALA A 146 -6.65 0.88 6.15
N GLU A 147 -7.21 1.62 5.18
CA GLU A 147 -8.64 1.99 5.18
C GLU A 147 -9.53 0.76 5.06
N VAL A 148 -9.19 -0.16 4.15
CA VAL A 148 -9.93 -1.42 3.97
C VAL A 148 -9.97 -2.23 5.26
N VAL A 149 -8.85 -2.28 6.00
CA VAL A 149 -8.78 -2.97 7.30
C VAL A 149 -9.63 -2.24 8.36
N LEU A 150 -9.56 -0.92 8.45
CA LEU A 150 -10.36 -0.15 9.40
C LEU A 150 -11.87 -0.32 9.17
N GLU A 151 -12.29 -0.33 7.91
CA GLU A 151 -13.68 -0.63 7.52
C GLU A 151 -14.09 -2.04 7.93
N ALA A 152 -13.26 -3.04 7.64
CA ALA A 152 -13.55 -4.44 7.98
C ALA A 152 -13.67 -4.65 9.50
N LEU A 153 -12.94 -3.88 10.30
CA LEU A 153 -12.99 -3.91 11.77
C LEU A 153 -14.17 -3.10 12.36
N GLY A 154 -14.92 -2.39 11.52
CA GLY A 154 -15.96 -1.45 11.96
C GLY A 154 -15.37 -0.34 12.83
N PHE A 155 -14.13 0.09 12.55
CA PHE A 155 -13.38 1.01 13.39
C PHE A 155 -14.11 2.33 13.62
N ALA A 156 -14.75 2.84 12.56
CA ALA A 156 -15.62 3.99 12.62
C ALA A 156 -16.69 3.84 13.73
N GLY A 157 -17.40 2.70 13.82
CA GLY A 157 -18.38 2.49 14.89
C GLY A 157 -17.76 2.57 16.30
N ARG A 158 -16.55 2.03 16.46
CA ARG A 158 -15.82 2.00 17.74
C ARG A 158 -15.32 3.36 18.19
N LEU A 159 -15.10 4.29 17.28
CA LEU A 159 -14.67 5.65 17.60
C LEU A 159 -15.76 6.48 18.29
N ALA A 160 -17.04 6.10 18.17
CA ALA A 160 -18.14 6.91 18.71
C ALA A 160 -18.10 7.08 20.24
N ASP A 161 -17.59 6.07 20.94
CA ASP A 161 -17.51 6.06 22.41
C ASP A 161 -16.07 6.31 22.91
N ALA A 162 -15.13 6.61 22.00
CA ALA A 162 -13.72 6.75 22.34
C ALA A 162 -13.36 8.20 22.66
N GLU A 163 -12.76 8.42 23.83
CA GLU A 163 -12.16 9.69 24.23
C GLU A 163 -10.68 9.81 23.80
N LEU A 164 -9.99 8.67 23.74
CA LEU A 164 -8.59 8.58 23.34
C LEU A 164 -8.36 7.28 22.57
N VAL A 165 -7.65 7.39 21.46
CA VAL A 165 -7.10 6.26 20.72
C VAL A 165 -5.58 6.25 20.85
N ILE A 166 -5.02 5.08 21.15
CA ILE A 166 -3.58 4.85 21.12
C ILE A 166 -3.30 3.87 19.98
N THR A 167 -2.43 4.27 19.06
CA THR A 167 -1.97 3.47 17.92
C THR A 167 -0.44 3.36 17.93
N GLY A 168 0.15 2.64 16.98
CA GLY A 168 1.59 2.46 16.90
C GLY A 168 2.08 1.67 15.70
N GLU A 169 3.36 1.85 15.39
CA GLU A 169 4.11 1.06 14.41
C GLU A 169 5.59 0.98 14.80
N GLY A 170 6.37 0.16 14.09
CA GLY A 170 7.80 0.01 14.37
C GLY A 170 8.60 1.29 14.12
N LYS A 171 8.32 2.00 13.03
CA LYS A 171 8.98 3.25 12.67
C LYS A 171 7.97 4.21 12.06
N LEU A 172 7.83 5.38 12.66
CA LEU A 172 6.99 6.47 12.16
C LEU A 172 7.86 7.44 11.36
N ASP A 173 7.72 7.41 10.04
CA ASP A 173 8.49 8.22 9.10
C ASP A 173 7.59 8.82 8.00
N ARG A 174 8.19 9.49 7.00
CA ARG A 174 7.43 10.09 5.90
C ARG A 174 6.64 9.08 5.08
N GLN A 175 7.05 7.82 5.01
CA GLN A 175 6.26 6.80 4.32
C GLN A 175 4.99 6.48 5.10
N SER A 176 5.03 6.56 6.44
CA SER A 176 3.83 6.38 7.26
C SER A 176 2.75 7.43 6.93
N LEU A 177 3.14 8.67 6.64
CA LEU A 177 2.23 9.74 6.18
C LEU A 177 1.51 9.39 4.86
N GLY A 178 2.11 8.50 4.06
CA GLY A 178 1.58 8.04 2.78
C GLY A 178 0.36 7.12 2.86
N GLY A 179 -0.09 6.73 4.07
CA GLY A 179 -1.31 5.94 4.25
C GLY A 179 -1.12 4.64 5.03
N LYS A 180 -0.07 4.51 5.85
CA LYS A 180 0.08 3.36 6.75
C LYS A 180 -0.96 3.39 7.87
N ALA A 181 -1.11 2.24 8.54
CA ALA A 181 -2.11 2.02 9.59
C ALA A 181 -2.17 3.12 10.66
N THR A 182 -1.02 3.56 11.19
CA THR A 182 -0.96 4.58 12.27
C THR A 182 -1.59 5.90 11.84
N VAL A 183 -1.29 6.35 10.63
CA VAL A 183 -1.80 7.63 10.09
C VAL A 183 -3.24 7.49 9.63
N ALA A 184 -3.64 6.34 9.08
CA ALA A 184 -5.05 6.07 8.77
C ALA A 184 -5.93 6.12 10.04
N VAL A 185 -5.44 5.55 11.15
CA VAL A 185 -6.10 5.65 12.46
C VAL A 185 -6.19 7.11 12.92
N ALA A 186 -5.09 7.86 12.84
CA ALA A 186 -5.08 9.28 13.24
C ALA A 186 -6.06 10.12 12.41
N ARG A 187 -6.13 9.91 11.09
CA ARG A 187 -7.09 10.58 10.20
C ARG A 187 -8.54 10.26 10.59
N ALA A 188 -8.86 8.97 10.80
CA ALA A 188 -10.19 8.55 11.22
C ALA A 188 -10.59 9.15 12.58
N CYS A 189 -9.64 9.30 13.51
CA CYS A 189 -9.88 9.97 14.79
C CYS A 189 -10.15 11.47 14.60
N ALA A 190 -9.36 12.14 13.75
CA ALA A 190 -9.50 13.57 13.47
C ALA A 190 -10.86 13.93 12.86
N GLU A 191 -11.38 13.11 11.95
CA GLU A 191 -12.72 13.26 11.35
C GLU A 191 -13.85 13.28 12.40
N ARG A 192 -13.60 12.73 13.59
CA ARG A 192 -14.55 12.61 14.69
C ARG A 192 -14.15 13.40 15.93
N LEU A 193 -13.10 14.22 15.82
CA LEU A 193 -12.55 15.01 16.93
C LEU A 193 -12.15 14.15 18.15
N VAL A 194 -11.73 12.90 17.91
CA VAL A 194 -11.21 12.02 18.95
C VAL A 194 -9.69 12.20 19.06
N ALA A 195 -9.16 12.33 20.27
CA ALA A 195 -7.73 12.44 20.48
C ALA A 195 -7.00 11.14 20.06
N CYS A 196 -5.94 11.26 19.27
CA CYS A 196 -5.14 10.13 18.82
C CYS A 196 -3.67 10.30 19.24
N ALA A 197 -3.13 9.35 19.99
CA ALA A 197 -1.72 9.31 20.35
C ALA A 197 -1.02 8.10 19.73
N ALA A 198 0.27 8.21 19.49
CA ALA A 198 1.09 7.13 18.94
C ALA A 198 2.18 6.68 19.92
N ILE A 199 2.34 5.38 20.08
CA ILE A 199 3.51 4.76 20.71
C ILE A 199 4.22 3.94 19.64
N VAL A 200 5.44 4.34 19.30
CA VAL A 200 6.18 3.82 18.14
C VAL A 200 7.52 3.28 18.58
N GLY A 201 8.12 2.39 17.78
CA GLY A 201 9.49 1.96 18.03
C GLY A 201 10.45 3.15 17.91
N GLU A 202 10.41 3.85 16.78
CA GLU A 202 11.20 5.05 16.48
C GLU A 202 10.34 6.07 15.73
N SER A 203 10.58 7.37 15.94
CA SER A 203 9.92 8.46 15.21
C SER A 203 10.96 9.35 14.55
N GLU A 204 10.85 9.54 13.24
CA GLU A 204 11.60 10.54 12.47
C GLU A 204 10.74 11.76 12.12
N LEU A 205 9.44 11.70 12.40
CA LEU A 205 8.54 12.83 12.17
C LEU A 205 8.76 13.93 13.21
N PRO A 206 8.78 15.21 12.78
CA PRO A 206 8.72 16.35 13.68
C PRO A 206 7.47 16.34 14.58
N PRO A 207 7.56 16.92 15.80
CA PRO A 207 6.39 17.08 16.65
C PRO A 207 5.23 17.80 15.94
N GLY A 208 4.01 17.25 16.06
CA GLY A 208 2.81 17.80 15.45
C GLY A 208 2.50 17.29 14.03
N GLU A 209 3.43 16.59 13.38
CA GLU A 209 3.14 15.91 12.11
C GLU A 209 2.36 14.60 12.33
N GLY A 210 1.54 14.23 11.34
CA GLY A 210 0.78 12.97 11.34
C GLY A 210 -0.56 12.99 12.10
N GLY A 211 -0.92 14.12 12.73
CA GLY A 211 -2.23 14.29 13.38
C GLY A 211 -2.34 13.66 14.78
N PHE A 212 -1.21 13.45 15.45
CA PHE A 212 -1.18 12.90 16.81
C PHE A 212 -1.13 14.00 17.86
N VAL A 213 -1.91 13.86 18.94
CA VAL A 213 -1.83 14.75 20.12
C VAL A 213 -0.55 14.50 20.92
N ALA A 214 0.02 13.30 20.80
CA ALA A 214 1.30 12.94 21.39
C ALA A 214 1.91 11.74 20.64
N VAL A 215 3.23 11.78 20.47
CA VAL A 215 4.03 10.64 20.00
C VAL A 215 5.02 10.27 21.10
N ARG A 216 5.26 8.98 21.29
CA ARG A 216 6.31 8.46 22.17
C ARG A 216 7.11 7.37 21.46
N SER A 217 8.44 7.47 21.52
CA SER A 217 9.37 6.52 20.91
C SER A 217 9.99 5.60 21.96
N LEU A 218 10.07 4.30 21.64
CA LEU A 218 10.81 3.34 22.47
C LEU A 218 12.33 3.57 22.38
N VAL A 219 12.85 3.96 21.22
CA VAL A 219 14.26 4.32 21.06
C VAL A 219 14.62 5.50 21.94
N GLU A 220 13.77 6.53 22.02
CA GLU A 220 13.99 7.66 22.93
C GLU A 220 13.93 7.24 24.40
N HIS A 221 13.00 6.34 24.75
CA HIS A 221 12.84 5.85 26.12
C HIS A 221 14.07 5.06 26.61
N PHE A 222 14.62 4.19 25.77
CA PHE A 222 15.76 3.34 26.14
C PHE A 222 17.13 3.98 25.80
N GLY A 223 17.17 4.99 24.94
CA GLY A 223 18.38 5.64 24.46
C GLY A 223 19.05 4.94 23.27
N ASP A 224 18.62 3.73 22.90
CA ASP A 224 19.15 2.99 21.76
C ASP A 224 18.16 1.98 21.15
N ARG A 225 18.36 1.66 19.86
CA ARG A 225 17.48 0.77 19.09
C ARG A 225 17.57 -0.70 19.50
N VAL A 226 18.73 -1.17 19.95
CA VAL A 226 18.94 -2.58 20.30
C VAL A 226 18.18 -2.92 21.57
N THR A 227 18.27 -2.07 22.58
CA THR A 227 17.51 -2.20 23.82
C THR A 227 16.01 -2.03 23.56
N ALA A 228 15.61 -1.07 22.72
CA ALA A 228 14.21 -0.87 22.36
C ALA A 228 13.58 -2.10 21.71
N LEU A 229 14.28 -2.79 20.81
CA LEU A 229 13.80 -4.03 20.19
C LEU A 229 13.78 -5.20 21.18
N SER A 230 14.85 -5.39 21.95
CA SER A 230 14.96 -6.52 22.89
C SER A 230 14.05 -6.42 24.11
N ARG A 231 13.63 -5.20 24.47
CA ARG A 231 12.76 -4.92 25.63
C ARG A 231 11.46 -4.22 25.23
N ALA A 232 10.99 -4.41 24.00
CA ALA A 232 9.84 -3.72 23.44
C ALA A 232 8.59 -3.79 24.35
N GLU A 233 8.25 -4.97 24.86
CA GLU A 233 7.08 -5.12 25.75
C GLU A 233 7.19 -4.27 27.02
N VAL A 234 8.36 -4.27 27.67
CA VAL A 234 8.61 -3.48 28.88
C VAL A 234 8.53 -1.99 28.57
N GLY A 235 9.12 -1.57 27.45
CA GLY A 235 9.08 -0.19 26.98
C GLY A 235 7.64 0.26 26.67
N LEU A 236 6.88 -0.54 25.94
CA LEU A 236 5.48 -0.24 25.60
C LEU A 236 4.64 0.00 26.85
N ARG A 237 4.76 -0.86 27.87
CA ARG A 237 4.03 -0.70 29.14
C ARG A 237 4.44 0.59 29.87
N ALA A 238 5.74 0.86 29.97
CA ALA A 238 6.27 2.03 30.66
C ALA A 238 5.86 3.34 29.97
N VAL A 239 6.03 3.40 28.64
CA VAL A 239 5.70 4.54 27.81
C VAL A 239 4.19 4.80 27.76
N ALA A 240 3.36 3.76 27.62
CA ALA A 240 1.91 3.90 27.68
C ALA A 240 1.45 4.46 29.02
N SER A 241 2.00 3.95 30.12
CA SER A 241 1.68 4.43 31.48
C SER A 241 2.06 5.91 31.67
N ALA A 242 3.22 6.31 31.16
CA ALA A 242 3.67 7.70 31.22
C ALA A 242 2.82 8.63 30.35
N LEU A 243 2.44 8.18 29.14
CA LEU A 243 1.57 8.91 28.22
C LEU A 243 0.20 9.17 28.85
N VAL A 244 -0.47 8.14 29.36
CA VAL A 244 -1.80 8.28 29.97
C VAL A 244 -1.76 9.22 31.19
N ARG A 245 -0.73 9.11 32.05
CA ARG A 245 -0.57 10.05 33.18
C ARG A 245 -0.37 11.49 32.73
N ALA A 246 0.41 11.72 31.68
CA ALA A 246 0.64 13.05 31.15
C ALA A 246 -0.65 13.66 30.59
N LEU A 247 -1.47 12.87 29.87
CA LEU A 247 -2.75 13.32 29.33
C LEU A 247 -3.81 13.55 30.43
N ALA A 248 -3.81 12.75 31.49
CA ALA A 248 -4.73 12.96 32.61
C ALA A 248 -4.37 14.20 33.45
N GLY A 249 -3.08 14.53 33.55
CA GLY A 249 -2.57 15.64 34.37
C GLY A 249 -2.73 17.04 33.76
N THR A 250 -3.00 17.16 32.46
CA THR A 250 -3.12 18.46 31.78
C THR A 250 -4.48 19.13 31.99
N GLY A 251 -5.44 18.50 32.67
CA GLY A 251 -6.80 19.04 32.85
C GLY A 251 -7.58 19.18 31.54
N ALA A 252 -6.95 18.85 30.41
CA ALA A 252 -7.63 18.54 29.17
C ALA A 252 -8.40 17.24 29.42
N ARG A 253 -9.67 17.38 29.82
CA ARG A 253 -10.61 16.34 29.41
C ARG A 253 -10.55 16.30 27.89
N PRO A 254 -10.37 15.11 27.28
CA PRO A 254 -10.43 14.96 25.84
C PRO A 254 -11.72 15.55 25.28
#